data_AF-A0A945QYG1-F1
#
_entry.id   AF-A0A945QYG1-F1
#
_cell.length_a   1.000
_cell.length_b   1.000
_cell.length_c   1.000
_cell.angle_alpha   90.00
_cell.angle_beta   90.00
_cell.angle_gamma   90.00
#
_symmetry.space_group_name_H-M   'P 1'
#
loop_
_entity.id
_entity.type
_entity.pdbx_description
1 polymer ?
#
loop_
_entity_poly.entity_id
_entity_poly.type
_entity_poly.pdbx_seq_one_letter_code
_entity_poly.pdbx_strand_id
1 'polypeptide(L)' 'AAAEIEALFRRSIHVARAQEAKLWELRSSVSLGRLWQDQGKTTEARNLLAGVYSWFTEGFYTPDLMDAKALLDELS' A
#
# COMPACT_ATOMS: atom_id res chain seq x y z
N ALA A 1 16.26 -11.67 -1.42
CA ALA A 1 15.34 -11.29 -0.33
C ALA A 1 14.52 -10.03 -0.66
N ALA A 2 15.00 -8.80 -0.44
CA ALA A 2 14.16 -7.58 -0.58
C ALA A 2 13.53 -7.41 -1.98
N ALA A 3 14.27 -7.71 -3.05
CA ALA A 3 13.76 -7.66 -4.42
C ALA A 3 12.70 -8.73 -4.73
N GLU A 4 12.83 -9.93 -4.15
CA GLU A 4 11.83 -11.00 -4.29
C GLU A 4 10.55 -10.67 -3.53
N ILE A 5 10.68 -10.09 -2.32
CA ILE A 5 9.56 -9.61 -1.51
C ILE A 5 8.82 -8.48 -2.27
N GLU A 6 9.56 -7.53 -2.84
CA GLU A 6 8.99 -6.47 -3.67
C GLU A 6 8.21 -7.06 -4.87
N ALA A 7 8.78 -8.05 -5.56
CA ALA A 7 8.12 -8.71 -6.69
C ALA A 7 6.82 -9.42 -6.26
N LEU A 8 6.81 -10.06 -5.09
CA LEU A 8 5.62 -10.71 -4.53
C LEU A 8 4.52 -9.69 -4.20
N PHE A 9 4.85 -8.57 -3.56
CA PHE A 9 3.85 -7.54 -3.27
C PHE A 9 3.31 -6.88 -4.54
N ARG A 10 4.17 -6.60 -5.53
CA ARG A 10 3.73 -6.11 -6.84
C ARG A 10 2.78 -7.09 -7.53
N ARG A 11 3.06 -8.39 -7.45
CA ARG A 11 2.17 -9.44 -7.99
C ARG A 11 0.84 -9.48 -7.24
N SER A 12 0.86 -9.38 -5.91
CA SER A 12 -0.35 -9.32 -5.09
C SER A 12 -1.24 -8.13 -5.46
N ILE A 13 -0.66 -6.93 -5.59
CA ILE A 13 -1.35 -5.72 -6.04
C ILE A 13 -1.97 -5.93 -7.42
N HIS A 14 -1.22 -6.53 -8.35
CA HIS A 14 -1.73 -6.81 -9.70
C HIS A 14 -2.93 -7.77 -9.68
N VAL A 15 -2.87 -8.84 -8.90
CA VAL A 15 -3.99 -9.78 -8.76
C VAL A 15 -5.20 -9.12 -8.11
N ALA A 16 -5.00 -8.34 -7.04
CA ALA A 16 -6.07 -7.62 -6.37
C ALA A 16 -6.77 -6.62 -7.31
N ARG A 17 -6.00 -5.90 -8.14
CA ARG A 17 -6.54 -5.02 -9.18
C ARG A 17 -7.37 -5.77 -10.21
N ALA A 18 -6.87 -6.91 -10.71
CA ALA A 18 -7.59 -7.72 -11.68
C ALA A 18 -8.90 -8.30 -11.15
N GLN A 19 -9.00 -8.49 -9.84
CA GLN A 19 -10.20 -8.96 -9.14
C GLN A 19 -11.08 -7.81 -8.58
N GLU A 20 -10.71 -6.55 -8.85
CA GLU A 20 -11.36 -5.36 -8.27
C GLU A 20 -11.41 -5.38 -6.73
N ALA A 21 -10.48 -6.10 -6.11
CA ALA A 21 -10.43 -6.39 -4.69
C ALA A 21 -9.67 -5.26 -3.94
N LYS A 22 -10.31 -4.08 -3.84
CA LYS A 22 -9.66 -2.84 -3.37
C LYS A 22 -9.05 -2.92 -1.98
N LEU A 23 -9.68 -3.60 -1.03
CA LEU A 23 -9.13 -3.78 0.31
C LEU A 23 -7.83 -4.62 0.27
N TRP A 24 -7.76 -5.63 -0.58
CA TRP A 24 -6.56 -6.44 -0.76
C TRP A 24 -5.44 -5.69 -1.51
N GLU A 25 -5.81 -4.80 -2.43
CA GLU A 25 -4.88 -3.86 -3.08
C GLU A 25 -4.26 -2.93 -2.02
N LEU A 26 -5.07 -2.37 -1.12
CA LEU A 26 -4.62 -1.49 -0.04
C LEU A 26 -3.63 -2.20 0.88
N ARG A 27 -3.99 -3.38 1.39
CA ARG A 27 -3.15 -4.17 2.31
C ARG A 27 -1.78 -4.49 1.70
N SER A 28 -1.77 -4.93 0.45
CA SER A 28 -0.53 -5.22 -0.28
C SER A 28 0.31 -3.95 -0.51
N SER A 29 -0.35 -2.82 -0.76
CA SER A 29 0.32 -1.53 -0.97
C SER A 29 0.92 -0.98 0.32
N VAL A 30 0.30 -1.19 1.49
CA VAL A 30 0.88 -0.86 2.80
C VAL A 30 2.15 -1.67 3.04
N SER A 31 2.12 -2.99 2.81
CA SER A 31 3.30 -3.84 2.99
C SER A 31 4.45 -3.46 2.05
N LEU A 32 4.15 -3.14 0.79
CA LEU A 32 5.16 -2.64 -0.15
C LEU A 32 5.67 -1.25 0.23
N GLY A 33 4.79 -0.38 0.72
CA GLY A 33 5.14 0.96 1.20
C GLY A 33 6.15 0.92 2.34
N ARG A 34 5.95 0.05 3.34
CA ARG A 34 6.91 -0.16 4.45
C ARG A 34 8.26 -0.67 3.94
N LEU A 35 8.26 -1.65 3.04
CA LEU A 35 9.50 -2.15 2.43
C LEU A 35 10.27 -1.04 1.70
N TRP A 36 9.57 -0.14 1.01
CA TRP A 36 10.19 0.99 0.33
C TRP A 36 10.63 2.10 1.27
N GLN A 37 9.90 2.36 2.35
CA GLN A 37 10.31 3.28 3.43
C GLN A 37 11.66 2.83 4.01
N ASP A 38 11.81 1.54 4.34
CA ASP A 38 13.06 0.96 4.86
C ASP A 38 14.24 1.07 3.86
N GLN A 39 13.93 1.20 2.56
CA GLN A 39 14.92 1.39 1.49
C GLN A 39 15.16 2.87 1.13
N GLY A 40 14.54 3.82 1.84
CA GLY A 40 14.63 5.25 1.55
C GLY A 40 13.83 5.70 0.31
N LYS A 41 12.98 4.84 -0.26
CA LYS A 41 12.10 5.11 -1.42
C LYS A 41 10.76 5.72 -0.98
N THR A 42 10.83 6.76 -0.16
CA THR A 42 9.67 7.37 0.51
C THR A 42 8.67 7.96 -0.48
N THR A 43 9.15 8.56 -1.58
CA THR A 43 8.28 9.16 -2.61
C THR A 43 7.47 8.10 -3.35
N GLU A 44 8.10 6.99 -3.73
CA GLU A 44 7.44 5.86 -4.39
C GLU A 44 6.41 5.20 -3.48
N ALA A 45 6.76 5.01 -2.20
CA ALA A 45 5.83 4.50 -1.19
C ALA A 45 4.60 5.40 -1.03
N ARG A 46 4.82 6.72 -0.90
CA ARG A 46 3.74 7.70 -0.76
C ARG A 46 2.82 7.70 -1.97
N ASN A 47 3.40 7.75 -3.18
CA ASN A 47 2.63 7.79 -4.43
C ASN A 47 1.77 6.53 -4.64
N LEU A 48 2.35 5.35 -4.36
CA LEU A 48 1.61 4.09 -4.45
C LEU A 48 0.43 4.08 -3.46
N LEU A 49 0.71 4.39 -2.19
CA LEU A 49 -0.27 4.26 -1.12
C LEU A 49 -1.37 5.32 -1.23
N ALA A 50 -1.04 6.57 -1.57
CA ALA A 50 -2.01 7.63 -1.77
C ALA A 50 -2.96 7.32 -2.95
N GLY A 51 -2.44 6.70 -4.00
CA GLY A 51 -3.24 6.31 -5.17
C GLY A 51 -4.35 5.30 -4.82
N VAL A 52 -4.06 4.31 -3.99
CA VAL A 52 -5.07 3.33 -3.55
C VAL A 52 -5.94 3.85 -2.42
N TYR A 53 -5.38 4.60 -1.47
CA TYR A 53 -6.11 5.14 -0.32
C TYR A 53 -7.19 6.15 -0.75
N SER A 54 -6.91 6.97 -1.77
CA SER A 54 -7.87 7.97 -2.30
C SER A 54 -9.09 7.37 -3.00
N TRP A 55 -9.09 6.07 -3.31
CA TRP A 55 -10.26 5.38 -3.85
C TRP A 55 -11.36 5.18 -2.80
N PHE A 56 -10.99 5.12 -1.52
CA PHE A 56 -11.93 4.91 -0.42
C PHE A 56 -12.58 6.23 -0.02
N THR A 57 -13.91 6.26 0.07
CA THR A 57 -14.69 7.41 0.55
C THR A 57 -15.28 7.19 1.94
N GLU A 58 -15.26 5.94 2.41
CA GLU A 58 -15.84 5.50 3.68
C GLU A 58 -14.97 4.43 4.33
N GLY A 59 -15.28 4.06 5.58
CA GLY A 59 -14.58 2.98 6.28
C GLY A 59 -13.23 3.38 6.88
N PHE A 60 -12.92 4.68 7.00
CA PHE A 60 -11.66 5.17 7.56
C PHE A 60 -11.38 4.75 9.02
N TYR A 61 -12.38 4.21 9.72
CA TYR A 61 -12.25 3.63 11.05
C TYR A 61 -11.92 2.13 11.04
N THR A 62 -11.80 1.52 9.85
CA THR A 62 -11.38 0.12 9.72
C THR A 62 -9.85 0.00 9.89
N PRO A 63 -9.36 -1.10 10.48
CA PRO A 63 -7.93 -1.28 10.72
C PRO A 63 -7.06 -1.08 9.47
N ASP A 64 -7.48 -1.61 8.32
CA ASP A 64 -6.70 -1.51 7.08
C ASP A 64 -6.54 -0.05 6.58
N LEU A 65 -7.59 0.77 6.72
CA LEU A 65 -7.53 2.18 6.34
C LEU A 65 -6.79 3.03 7.38
N MET A 66 -6.89 2.69 8.67
CA MET A 66 -6.10 3.33 9.72
C MET A 66 -4.60 3.07 9.53
N ASP A 67 -4.21 1.84 9.21
CA ASP A 67 -2.82 1.47 8.95
C ASP A 67 -2.26 2.18 7.71
N ALA A 68 -3.06 2.28 6.65
CA ALA A 68 -2.68 3.01 5.44
C ALA A 68 -2.51 4.52 5.72
N LYS A 69 -3.40 5.11 6.52
CA LYS A 69 -3.28 6.50 6.94
C LYS A 69 -2.03 6.74 7.78
N ALA A 70 -1.78 5.90 8.79
CA ALA A 70 -0.60 6.02 9.64
C ALA A 70 0.69 6.00 8.81
N LEU A 71 0.80 5.08 7.86
CA LEU A 71 1.95 5.02 6.96
C LEU A 71 2.04 6.24 6.03
N LEU A 72 0.92 6.77 5.51
CA LEU A 72 0.94 8.02 4.74
C LEU A 72 1.43 9.22 5.57
N ASP A 73 1.04 9.28 6.84
CA ASP A 73 1.48 10.32 7.77
C ASP A 73 2.98 10.19 8.09
N GLU A 74 3.51 8.97 8.22
CA GLU A 74 4.96 8.70 8.39
C GLU A 74 5.80 8.99 7.13
N LEU A 75 5.21 8.81 5.96
CA LEU A 75 5.88 9.03 4.68
C LEU A 75 5.89 10.50 4.28
N SER A 76 5.13 11.38 4.95
CA SER A 76 4.97 12.81 4.64
C SER A 76 6.22 13.62 4.97
#